data_AF-A0A2D5ARB4-F1
#
_entry.id   AF-A0A2D5ARB4-F1
#
_cell.length_a   1.000
_cell.length_b   1.000
_cell.length_c   1.000
_cell.angle_alpha   90.00
_cell.angle_beta   90.00
_cell.angle_gamma   90.00
#
_symmetry.space_group_name_H-M   'P 1'
#
loop_
_entity.id
_entity.type
_entity.pdbx_description
1 polymer ?
#
loop_
_entity_poly.entity_id
_entity_poly.type
_entity_poly.pdbx_seq_one_letter_code
_entity_poly.pdbx_strand_id
1 'polypeptide(L)'
;MVVIAPWMLAAGQFGLSLFQGQQQQRAKQQDWINQVALQKASDEFAGWTASNQARTQDLNNSYRYWQEKVNYGQDLAYTSQMRNFELSKAINQAKVVARTRSSAMADFAQNSQALADAFSQQAMADAISVMQYKQQALRQQASVSATMQEGKTVDRYINDYARQVGDMETMRQLNQGFRERQFTREQAGQIATFLNRYNSQQLYERQEIMDPISPFPPLATLVNPAGPSFTGARPSATTGFISSAINATTAGLNTYGAAKAWTYSGNKGSDD
;
A
#
# COMPACT_ATOMS: atom_id res chain seq x y z
N MET A 1 97.39 -3.95 -63.25
CA MET A 1 95.92 -3.97 -63.33
C MET A 1 95.41 -4.82 -62.18
N VAL A 2 94.93 -4.20 -61.10
CA VAL A 2 94.47 -4.90 -59.89
C VAL A 2 92.96 -5.11 -60.05
N VAL A 3 92.57 -6.37 -60.26
CA VAL A 3 91.17 -6.80 -60.39
C VAL A 3 90.55 -6.84 -59.00
N ILE A 4 89.77 -5.82 -58.64
CA ILE A 4 88.98 -5.79 -57.40
C ILE A 4 87.75 -6.68 -57.62
N ALA A 5 87.65 -7.75 -56.82
CA ALA A 5 86.61 -8.76 -56.93
C ALA A 5 85.18 -8.18 -56.68
N PRO A 6 84.16 -8.54 -57.48
CA PRO A 6 82.80 -7.99 -57.37
C PRO A 6 81.99 -8.44 -56.14
N TRP A 7 82.54 -9.31 -55.29
CA TRP A 7 81.82 -9.89 -54.15
C TRP A 7 81.62 -8.91 -52.98
N MET A 8 82.37 -7.80 -52.92
CA MET A 8 82.24 -6.83 -51.82
C MET A 8 81.11 -5.81 -51.99
N LEU A 9 80.54 -5.65 -53.19
CA LEU A 9 79.44 -4.69 -53.43
C LEU A 9 78.04 -5.26 -53.14
N ALA A 10 77.85 -6.58 -53.23
CA ALA A 10 76.58 -7.23 -52.91
C ALA A 10 76.34 -7.38 -51.38
N ALA A 11 77.41 -7.46 -50.58
CA ALA A 11 77.30 -7.56 -49.12
C ALA A 11 76.84 -6.24 -48.45
N GLY A 12 77.17 -5.09 -49.05
CA GLY A 12 76.78 -3.76 -48.54
C GLY A 12 75.29 -3.47 -48.62
N GLN A 13 74.60 -3.91 -49.69
CA GLN A 13 73.14 -3.74 -49.83
C GLN A 13 72.34 -4.67 -48.91
N PHE A 14 72.88 -5.85 -48.57
CA PHE A 14 72.27 -6.77 -47.62
C PHE A 14 72.32 -6.23 -46.18
N GLY A 15 73.39 -5.54 -45.80
CA GLY A 15 73.52 -4.89 -44.49
C GLY A 15 72.57 -3.70 -44.29
N LEU A 16 72.35 -2.90 -45.33
CA LEU A 16 71.49 -1.71 -45.28
C LEU A 16 69.98 -2.05 -45.20
N SER A 17 69.52 -3.08 -45.93
CA SER A 17 68.11 -3.51 -45.88
C SER A 17 67.76 -4.20 -44.55
N LEU A 18 68.70 -4.93 -43.96
CA LEU A 18 68.55 -5.52 -42.63
C LEU A 18 68.49 -4.45 -41.53
N PHE A 19 69.32 -3.41 -41.63
CA PHE A 19 69.30 -2.28 -40.70
C PHE A 19 68.02 -1.45 -40.81
N GLN A 20 67.52 -1.19 -42.02
CA GLN A 20 66.24 -0.50 -42.23
C GLN A 20 65.04 -1.32 -41.72
N GLY A 21 65.05 -2.65 -41.93
CA GLY A 21 64.04 -3.55 -41.37
C GLY A 21 64.05 -3.58 -39.84
N GLN A 22 65.23 -3.52 -39.22
CA GLN A 22 65.36 -3.48 -37.75
C GLN A 22 64.89 -2.14 -37.16
N GLN A 23 65.15 -1.02 -37.84
CA GLN A 23 64.64 0.30 -37.41
C GLN A 23 63.12 0.40 -37.54
N GLN A 24 62.52 -0.13 -38.62
CA GLN A 24 61.07 -0.18 -38.78
C GLN A 24 60.39 -1.10 -37.75
N GLN A 25 61.02 -2.22 -37.36
CA GLN A 25 60.50 -3.05 -36.27
C GLN A 25 60.58 -2.35 -34.92
N ARG A 26 61.65 -1.61 -34.65
CA ARG A 26 61.76 -0.80 -33.42
C ARG A 26 60.70 0.31 -33.36
N ALA A 27 60.42 0.97 -34.48
CA ALA A 27 59.34 1.95 -34.58
C ALA A 27 57.96 1.32 -34.33
N LYS A 28 57.67 0.18 -34.98
CA LYS A 28 56.41 -0.57 -34.76
C LYS A 28 56.25 -1.09 -33.33
N GLN A 29 57.34 -1.45 -32.66
CA GLN A 29 57.33 -1.83 -31.25
C GLN A 29 57.04 -0.62 -30.34
N GLN A 30 57.61 0.55 -30.64
CA GLN A 30 57.31 1.79 -29.91
C GLN A 30 55.85 2.22 -30.11
N ASP A 31 55.33 2.15 -31.34
CA ASP A 31 53.93 2.45 -31.63
C ASP A 31 52.99 1.49 -30.89
N TRP A 32 53.31 0.19 -30.83
CA TRP A 32 52.53 -0.78 -30.07
C TRP A 32 52.58 -0.51 -28.57
N ILE A 33 53.74 -0.17 -28.00
CA ILE A 33 53.86 0.20 -26.58
C ILE A 33 53.03 1.46 -26.27
N ASN A 34 53.07 2.47 -27.15
CA ASN A 34 52.28 3.68 -27.02
C ASN A 34 50.78 3.42 -27.14
N GLN A 35 50.36 2.54 -28.05
CA GLN A 35 48.96 2.12 -28.20
C GLN A 35 48.45 1.35 -26.97
N VAL A 36 49.25 0.42 -26.44
CA VAL A 36 48.91 -0.31 -25.21
C VAL A 36 48.85 0.64 -24.01
N ALA A 37 49.78 1.59 -23.90
CA ALA A 37 49.78 2.58 -22.84
C ALA A 37 48.56 3.52 -22.93
N LEU A 38 48.23 3.99 -24.12
CA LEU A 38 47.07 4.86 -24.37
C LEU A 38 45.76 4.12 -24.12
N GLN A 39 45.67 2.85 -24.52
CA GLN A 39 44.50 2.04 -24.22
C GLN A 39 44.35 1.81 -22.72
N LYS A 40 45.42 1.41 -22.03
CA LYS A 40 45.39 1.22 -20.58
C LYS A 40 44.95 2.51 -19.86
N ALA A 41 45.48 3.66 -20.28
CA ALA A 41 45.07 4.96 -19.75
C ALA A 41 43.60 5.29 -20.06
N SER A 42 43.11 4.93 -21.26
CA SER A 42 41.71 5.08 -21.65
C SER A 42 40.78 4.19 -20.82
N ASP A 43 41.16 2.94 -20.57
CA ASP A 43 40.39 1.99 -19.76
C ASP A 43 40.36 2.43 -18.29
N GLU A 44 41.49 2.90 -17.75
CA GLU A 44 41.58 3.48 -16.41
C GLU A 44 40.73 4.76 -16.29
N PHE A 45 40.75 5.64 -17.29
CA PHE A 45 39.91 6.85 -17.31
C PHE A 45 38.42 6.52 -17.46
N ALA A 46 38.06 5.54 -18.30
CA ALA A 46 36.68 5.08 -18.45
C ALA A 46 36.18 4.45 -17.14
N GLY A 47 36.99 3.64 -16.46
CA GLY A 47 36.67 3.10 -15.15
C GLY A 47 36.52 4.18 -14.07
N TRP A 48 37.41 5.18 -14.07
CA TRP A 48 37.35 6.31 -13.14
C TRP A 48 36.11 7.19 -13.36
N THR A 49 35.81 7.55 -14.61
CA THR A 49 34.62 8.33 -14.98
C THR A 49 33.33 7.58 -14.67
N ALA A 50 33.24 6.28 -15.00
CA ALA A 50 32.10 5.43 -14.65
C ALA A 50 31.92 5.30 -13.14
N SER A 51 33.01 5.15 -12.37
CA SER A 51 32.96 5.11 -10.90
C SER A 51 32.48 6.42 -10.30
N ASN A 52 32.95 7.57 -10.82
CA ASN A 52 32.49 8.88 -10.35
C ASN A 52 31.02 9.14 -10.71
N GLN A 53 30.58 8.72 -11.89
CA GLN A 53 29.18 8.82 -12.29
C GLN A 53 28.29 7.94 -11.41
N ALA A 54 28.71 6.71 -11.11
CA ALA A 54 28.01 5.81 -10.20
C ALA A 54 27.92 6.39 -8.77
N ARG A 55 29.02 6.93 -8.24
CA ARG A 55 29.02 7.63 -6.93
C ARG A 55 28.06 8.81 -6.91
N THR A 56 28.04 9.61 -7.97
CA THR A 56 27.13 10.76 -8.08
C THR A 56 25.67 10.32 -8.14
N GLN A 57 25.37 9.23 -8.87
CA GLN A 57 24.03 8.65 -8.93
C GLN A 57 23.60 8.05 -7.58
N ASP A 58 24.47 7.30 -6.91
CA ASP A 58 24.22 6.77 -5.57
C ASP A 58 23.96 7.87 -4.54
N LEU A 59 24.72 8.96 -4.59
CA LEU A 59 24.51 10.14 -3.73
C LEU A 59 23.17 10.81 -4.01
N ASN A 60 22.82 11.03 -5.28
CA ASN A 60 21.54 11.62 -5.67
C ASN A 60 20.36 10.73 -5.24
N ASN A 61 20.48 9.42 -5.43
CA ASN A 61 19.46 8.45 -5.01
C ASN A 61 19.32 8.42 -3.48
N SER A 62 20.43 8.47 -2.75
CA SER A 62 20.43 8.55 -1.28
C SER A 62 19.79 9.85 -0.79
N TYR A 63 20.12 10.98 -1.41
CA TYR A 63 19.55 12.28 -1.07
C TYR A 63 18.03 12.30 -1.28
N ARG A 64 17.55 11.79 -2.42
CA ARG A 64 16.11 11.64 -2.70
C ARG A 64 15.43 10.74 -1.67
N TYR A 65 16.01 9.60 -1.34
CA TYR A 65 15.49 8.70 -0.30
C TYR A 65 15.33 9.39 1.06
N TRP A 66 16.32 10.18 1.49
CA TRP A 66 16.23 10.91 2.76
C TRP A 66 15.17 12.02 2.73
N GLN A 67 15.02 12.73 1.60
CA GLN A 67 13.94 13.69 1.43
C GLN A 67 12.56 13.02 1.50
N GLU A 68 12.37 11.92 0.77
CA GLU A 68 11.13 11.14 0.81
C GLU A 68 10.86 10.60 2.22
N LYS A 69 11.89 10.21 2.96
CA LYS A 69 11.74 9.74 4.34
C LYS A 69 11.31 10.85 5.30
N VAL A 70 11.78 12.08 5.10
CA VAL A 70 11.30 13.25 5.86
C VAL A 70 9.83 13.53 5.54
N ASN A 71 9.46 13.51 4.24
CA ASN A 71 8.06 13.71 3.82
C ASN A 71 7.16 12.60 4.37
N TYR A 72 7.59 11.33 4.32
CA TYR A 72 6.90 10.20 4.92
C TYR A 72 6.61 10.42 6.41
N GLY A 73 7.56 10.97 7.16
CA GLY A 73 7.36 11.30 8.58
C GLY A 73 6.30 12.38 8.80
N GLN A 74 6.23 13.38 7.91
CA GLN A 74 5.20 14.42 7.95
C GLN A 74 3.81 13.85 7.60
N ASP A 75 3.74 13.03 6.55
CA ASP A 75 2.51 12.36 6.14
C ASP A 75 1.99 11.42 7.24
N LEU A 76 2.89 10.69 7.90
CA LEU A 76 2.54 9.82 9.03
C LEU A 76 2.01 10.62 10.24
N ALA A 77 2.61 11.78 10.53
CA ALA A 77 2.12 12.65 11.58
C ALA A 77 0.72 13.19 11.25
N TYR A 78 0.50 13.57 9.99
CA TYR A 78 -0.80 14.03 9.51
C TYR A 78 -1.87 12.94 9.57
N THR A 79 -1.59 11.72 9.11
CA THR A 79 -2.55 10.61 9.22
C THR A 79 -2.85 10.24 10.66
N SER A 80 -1.88 10.34 11.57
CA SER A 80 -2.10 10.18 13.01
C SER A 80 -3.05 11.25 13.57
N GLN A 81 -2.87 12.52 13.19
CA GLN A 81 -3.77 13.61 13.58
C GLN A 81 -5.20 13.40 13.05
N MET A 82 -5.34 12.97 11.79
CA MET A 82 -6.65 12.62 11.22
C MET A 82 -7.31 11.47 11.99
N ARG A 83 -6.55 10.41 12.35
CA ARG A 83 -7.08 9.29 13.17
C ARG A 83 -7.57 9.76 14.53
N ASN A 84 -6.83 10.65 15.19
CA ASN A 84 -7.23 11.21 16.48
C ASN A 84 -8.49 12.08 16.36
N PHE A 85 -8.63 12.85 15.28
CA PHE A 85 -9.82 13.63 15.00
C PHE A 85 -11.05 12.75 14.75
N GLU A 86 -10.92 11.72 13.94
CA GLU A 86 -11.97 10.73 13.69
C GLU A 86 -12.37 9.95 14.95
N LEU A 87 -11.39 9.62 15.80
CA LEU A 87 -11.64 9.03 17.12
C LEU A 87 -12.44 9.98 18.02
N SER A 88 -12.09 11.27 18.05
CA SER A 88 -12.80 12.29 18.84
C SER A 88 -14.27 12.42 18.39
N LYS A 89 -14.52 12.47 17.08
CA LYS A 89 -15.89 12.44 16.52
C LYS A 89 -16.65 11.19 16.97
N ALA A 90 -16.04 10.02 16.86
CA ALA A 90 -16.66 8.76 17.25
C ALA A 90 -17.05 8.76 18.74
N ILE A 91 -16.17 9.26 19.61
CA ILE A 91 -16.43 9.39 21.05
C ILE A 91 -17.59 10.35 21.31
N ASN A 92 -17.62 11.50 20.64
CA ASN A 92 -18.69 12.49 20.83
C ASN A 92 -20.04 11.95 20.37
N GLN A 93 -20.10 11.27 19.22
CA GLN A 93 -21.33 10.61 18.78
C GLN A 93 -21.76 9.54 19.78
N ALA A 94 -20.83 8.70 20.25
CA ALA A 94 -21.13 7.67 21.24
C ALA A 94 -21.70 8.26 22.55
N LYS A 95 -21.17 9.39 23.01
CA LYS A 95 -21.71 10.12 24.19
C LYS A 95 -23.14 10.60 23.97
N VAL A 96 -23.45 11.15 22.79
CA VAL A 96 -24.82 11.57 22.44
C VAL A 96 -25.75 10.37 22.40
N VAL A 97 -25.35 9.28 21.75
CA VAL A 97 -26.14 8.04 21.70
C VAL A 97 -26.41 7.50 23.10
N ALA A 98 -25.37 7.41 23.94
CA ALA A 98 -25.49 6.96 25.33
C ALA A 98 -26.41 7.87 26.14
N ARG A 99 -26.28 9.20 26.03
CA ARG A 99 -27.14 10.16 26.71
C ARG A 99 -28.60 9.99 26.28
N THR A 100 -28.88 9.95 24.99
CA THR A 100 -30.25 9.81 24.47
C THR A 100 -30.86 8.44 24.81
N ARG A 101 -30.06 7.36 24.86
CA ARG A 101 -30.54 6.05 25.35
C ARG A 101 -30.85 6.08 26.86
N SER A 102 -29.98 6.70 27.65
CA SER A 102 -30.20 6.85 29.10
C SER A 102 -31.43 7.70 29.41
N SER A 103 -31.66 8.79 28.65
CA SER A 103 -32.86 9.61 28.81
C SER A 103 -34.12 8.86 28.37
N ALA A 104 -34.06 8.11 27.26
CA ALA A 104 -35.19 7.27 26.84
C ALA A 104 -35.56 6.20 27.89
N MET A 105 -34.56 5.62 28.57
CA MET A 105 -34.79 4.69 29.68
C MET A 105 -35.41 5.38 30.89
N ALA A 106 -34.90 6.55 31.27
CA ALA A 106 -35.45 7.34 32.38
C ALA A 106 -36.91 7.75 32.10
N ASP A 107 -37.19 8.26 30.90
CA ASP A 107 -38.55 8.61 30.45
C ASP A 107 -39.48 7.39 30.51
N PHE A 108 -39.02 6.21 30.06
CA PHE A 108 -39.80 4.98 30.13
C PHE A 108 -40.09 4.55 31.58
N ALA A 109 -39.09 4.60 32.46
CA ALA A 109 -39.26 4.26 33.88
C ALA A 109 -40.25 5.22 34.57
N GLN A 110 -40.15 6.52 34.30
CA GLN A 110 -41.06 7.52 34.87
C GLN A 110 -42.49 7.38 34.34
N ASN A 111 -42.65 7.20 33.02
CA ASN A 111 -43.97 7.06 32.39
C ASN A 111 -44.65 5.73 32.75
N SER A 112 -43.89 4.66 32.96
CA SER A 112 -44.45 3.36 33.38
C SER A 112 -44.91 3.39 34.85
N GLN A 113 -44.18 4.07 35.74
CA GLN A 113 -44.62 4.33 37.11
C GLN A 113 -45.89 5.18 37.13
N ALA A 114 -45.92 6.30 36.40
CA ALA A 114 -47.10 7.15 36.33
C ALA A 114 -48.34 6.41 35.79
N LEU A 115 -48.16 5.53 34.80
CA LEU A 115 -49.23 4.68 34.25
C LEU A 115 -49.78 3.70 35.31
N ALA A 116 -48.89 3.04 36.05
CA ALA A 116 -49.27 2.10 37.10
C ALA A 116 -50.00 2.82 38.26
N ASP A 117 -49.51 3.98 38.67
CA ASP A 117 -50.13 4.80 39.71
C ASP A 117 -51.52 5.27 39.28
N ALA A 118 -51.67 5.77 38.04
CA ALA A 118 -52.95 6.19 37.48
C ALA A 118 -53.96 5.03 37.43
N PHE A 119 -53.52 3.84 37.01
CA PHE A 119 -54.36 2.64 37.00
C PHE A 119 -54.81 2.25 38.42
N SER A 120 -53.91 2.29 39.40
CA SER A 120 -54.23 1.98 40.80
C SER A 120 -55.23 2.98 41.41
N GLN A 121 -55.08 4.28 41.12
CA GLN A 121 -55.98 5.33 41.59
C GLN A 121 -57.38 5.18 40.97
N GLN A 122 -57.47 4.86 39.69
CA GLN A 122 -58.75 4.57 39.03
C GLN A 122 -59.42 3.31 39.59
N ALA A 123 -58.65 2.25 39.89
CA ALA A 123 -59.18 1.04 40.52
C ALA A 123 -59.71 1.31 41.93
N MET A 124 -59.00 2.12 42.72
CA MET A 124 -59.48 2.56 44.05
C MET A 124 -60.75 3.43 43.96
N ALA A 125 -60.81 4.38 43.03
CA ALA A 125 -61.97 5.23 42.85
C ALA A 125 -63.24 4.41 42.53
N ASP A 126 -63.10 3.38 41.69
CA ASP A 126 -64.19 2.47 41.34
C ASP A 126 -64.58 1.53 42.51
N ALA A 127 -63.61 1.10 43.32
CA ALA A 127 -63.92 0.34 44.53
C ALA A 127 -64.69 1.19 45.56
N ILE A 128 -64.31 2.46 45.73
CA ILE A 128 -64.97 3.40 46.64
C ILE A 128 -66.40 3.70 46.15
N SER A 129 -66.61 3.91 44.85
CA SER A 129 -67.95 4.16 44.30
C SER A 129 -68.90 2.99 44.56
N VAL A 130 -68.44 1.75 44.39
CA VAL A 130 -69.22 0.53 44.68
C VAL A 130 -69.53 0.42 46.17
N MET A 131 -68.57 0.72 47.06
CA MET A 131 -68.82 0.70 48.50
C MET A 131 -69.85 1.74 48.93
N GLN A 132 -69.79 2.96 48.37
CA GLN A 132 -70.78 4.01 48.63
C GLN A 132 -72.17 3.60 48.15
N TYR A 133 -72.26 2.98 46.96
CA TYR A 133 -73.53 2.49 46.43
C TYR A 133 -74.11 1.36 47.28
N LYS A 134 -73.29 0.39 47.70
CA LYS A 134 -73.71 -0.68 48.62
C LYS A 134 -74.16 -0.13 49.98
N GLN A 135 -73.52 0.91 50.50
CA GLN A 135 -73.96 1.57 51.73
C GLN A 135 -75.31 2.27 51.56
N GLN A 136 -75.52 2.99 50.45
CA GLN A 136 -76.82 3.61 50.16
C GLN A 136 -77.92 2.55 49.99
N ALA A 137 -77.60 1.43 49.35
CA ALA A 137 -78.48 0.29 49.20
C ALA A 137 -78.90 -0.31 50.54
N LEU A 138 -77.94 -0.60 51.42
CA LEU A 138 -78.21 -1.08 52.77
C LEU A 138 -79.07 -0.12 53.58
N ARG A 139 -78.86 1.20 53.44
CA ARG A 139 -79.69 2.21 54.11
C ARG A 139 -81.12 2.24 53.59
N GLN A 140 -81.31 2.14 52.27
CA GLN A 140 -82.65 2.05 51.68
C GLN A 140 -83.35 0.75 52.08
N GLN A 141 -82.66 -0.40 52.02
CA GLN A 141 -83.20 -1.68 52.44
C GLN A 141 -83.58 -1.67 53.93
N ALA A 142 -82.74 -1.10 54.79
CA ALA A 142 -83.05 -0.92 56.21
C ALA A 142 -84.30 -0.04 56.40
N SER A 143 -84.43 1.07 55.67
CA SER A 143 -85.62 1.93 55.74
C SER A 143 -86.90 1.23 55.28
N VAL A 144 -86.83 0.39 54.23
CA VAL A 144 -87.98 -0.37 53.75
C VAL A 144 -88.38 -1.45 54.74
N SER A 145 -87.41 -2.17 55.34
CA SER A 145 -87.67 -3.16 56.38
C SER A 145 -88.27 -2.56 57.66
N ALA A 146 -87.86 -1.33 58.01
CA ALA A 146 -88.37 -0.63 59.19
C ALA A 146 -89.78 -0.04 58.99
N THR A 147 -90.25 0.12 57.75
CA THR A 147 -91.54 0.76 57.45
C THR A 147 -92.73 -0.22 57.43
N MET A 148 -92.52 -1.52 57.66
CA MET A 148 -93.58 -2.55 57.83
C MET A 148 -94.79 -2.43 56.89
N GLN A 149 -94.59 -2.25 55.58
CA GLN A 149 -95.65 -2.47 54.59
C GLN A 149 -95.51 -3.88 54.01
N GLU A 150 -96.06 -4.86 54.72
CA GLU A 150 -96.14 -6.26 54.28
C GLU A 150 -97.14 -6.40 53.12
N GLY A 151 -96.62 -6.40 51.90
CA GLY A 151 -97.37 -6.68 50.69
C GLY A 151 -96.43 -6.92 49.51
N LYS A 152 -96.91 -7.61 48.46
CA LYS A 152 -96.20 -8.02 47.21
C LYS A 152 -95.30 -6.96 46.54
N THR A 153 -95.34 -5.71 46.98
CA THR A 153 -94.47 -4.61 46.57
C THR A 153 -93.05 -4.72 47.13
N VAL A 154 -92.85 -5.24 48.34
CA VAL A 154 -91.51 -5.39 48.96
C VAL A 154 -90.64 -6.39 48.20
N ASP A 155 -91.19 -7.56 47.82
CA ASP A 155 -90.48 -8.54 47.00
C ASP A 155 -90.13 -8.00 45.60
N ARG A 156 -90.96 -7.11 45.07
CA ARG A 156 -90.71 -6.45 43.78
C ARG A 156 -89.57 -5.44 43.88
N TYR A 157 -89.53 -4.65 44.96
CA TYR A 157 -88.41 -3.76 45.25
C TYR A 157 -87.11 -4.52 45.49
N ILE A 158 -87.13 -5.64 46.24
CA ILE A 158 -85.95 -6.47 46.47
C ILE A 158 -85.44 -7.09 45.16
N ASN A 159 -86.33 -7.58 44.30
CA ASN A 159 -85.94 -8.13 42.99
C ASN A 159 -85.38 -7.06 42.04
N ASP A 160 -86.03 -5.89 41.94
CA ASP A 160 -85.51 -4.78 41.13
C ASP A 160 -84.15 -4.30 41.65
N TYR A 161 -83.93 -4.30 42.97
CA TYR A 161 -82.65 -3.97 43.58
C TYR A 161 -81.57 -5.01 43.26
N ALA A 162 -81.88 -6.30 43.40
CA ALA A 162 -80.95 -7.38 43.07
C ALA A 162 -80.56 -7.34 41.59
N ARG A 163 -81.50 -6.96 40.71
CA ARG A 163 -81.26 -6.75 39.29
C ARG A 163 -80.36 -5.54 39.04
N GLN A 164 -80.60 -4.42 39.72
CA GLN A 164 -79.76 -3.22 39.64
C GLN A 164 -78.32 -3.47 40.11
N VAL A 165 -78.15 -4.24 41.19
CA VAL A 165 -76.83 -4.63 41.69
C VAL A 165 -76.13 -5.59 40.71
N GLY A 166 -76.84 -6.54 40.11
CA GLY A 166 -76.31 -7.43 39.07
C GLY A 166 -75.90 -6.72 37.77
N ASP A 167 -76.72 -5.77 37.32
CA ASP A 167 -76.41 -4.91 36.16
C ASP A 167 -75.19 -4.02 36.44
N MET A 168 -75.03 -3.53 37.68
CA MET A 168 -73.85 -2.76 38.07
C MET A 168 -72.59 -3.64 38.17
N GLU A 169 -72.69 -4.87 38.69
CA GLU A 169 -71.59 -5.82 38.77
C GLU A 169 -71.08 -6.20 37.36
N THR A 170 -71.99 -6.39 36.40
CA THR A 170 -71.66 -6.65 34.99
C THR A 170 -71.06 -5.43 34.30
N MET A 171 -71.58 -4.22 34.54
CA MET A 171 -70.97 -2.98 34.05
C MET A 171 -69.57 -2.76 34.62
N ARG A 172 -69.32 -3.14 35.89
CA ARG A 172 -67.99 -3.11 36.50
C ARG A 172 -67.03 -4.08 35.81
N GLN A 173 -67.47 -5.31 35.52
CA GLN A 173 -66.65 -6.29 34.77
C GLN A 173 -66.32 -5.81 33.36
N LEU A 174 -67.30 -5.23 32.65
CA LEU A 174 -67.08 -4.60 31.33
C LEU A 174 -66.05 -3.45 31.42
N ASN A 175 -66.19 -2.57 32.40
CA ASN A 175 -65.26 -1.46 32.64
C ASN A 175 -63.85 -1.94 33.04
N GLN A 176 -63.74 -3.02 33.83
CA GLN A 176 -62.44 -3.67 34.09
C GLN A 176 -61.81 -4.17 32.78
N GLY A 177 -62.54 -4.90 31.96
CA GLY A 177 -62.03 -5.40 30.67
C GLY A 177 -61.68 -4.29 29.66
N PHE A 178 -62.34 -3.14 29.68
CA PHE A 178 -61.92 -1.97 28.88
C PHE A 178 -60.65 -1.32 29.43
N ARG A 179 -60.55 -1.14 30.76
CA ARG A 179 -59.37 -0.56 31.40
C ARG A 179 -58.11 -1.41 31.21
N GLU A 180 -58.19 -2.72 31.38
CA GLU A 180 -57.05 -3.62 31.14
C GLU A 180 -56.54 -3.53 29.70
N ARG A 181 -57.47 -3.46 28.73
CA ARG A 181 -57.12 -3.28 27.32
C ARG A 181 -56.51 -1.90 27.04
N GLN A 182 -57.02 -0.84 27.68
CA GLN A 182 -56.44 0.50 27.58
C GLN A 182 -55.03 0.54 28.19
N PHE A 183 -54.85 0.02 29.40
CA PHE A 183 -53.55 -0.09 30.07
C PHE A 183 -52.53 -0.86 29.22
N THR A 184 -52.92 -2.01 28.68
CA THR A 184 -52.04 -2.82 27.81
C THR A 184 -51.65 -2.07 26.53
N ARG A 185 -52.59 -1.32 25.92
CA ARG A 185 -52.31 -0.50 24.73
C ARG A 185 -51.38 0.66 25.04
N GLU A 186 -51.60 1.35 26.16
CA GLU A 186 -50.76 2.46 26.59
C GLU A 186 -49.35 1.97 26.94
N GLN A 187 -49.22 0.85 27.64
CA GLN A 187 -47.95 0.19 27.90
C GLN A 187 -47.23 -0.20 26.60
N ALA A 188 -47.94 -0.80 25.63
CA ALA A 188 -47.37 -1.12 24.32
C ALA A 188 -46.91 0.12 23.55
N GLY A 189 -47.65 1.23 23.62
CA GLY A 189 -47.27 2.52 23.03
C GLY A 189 -46.02 3.11 23.66
N GLN A 190 -45.88 3.03 24.99
CA GLN A 190 -44.67 3.47 25.69
C GLN A 190 -43.45 2.63 25.30
N ILE A 191 -43.60 1.29 25.23
CA ILE A 191 -42.53 0.39 24.80
C ILE A 191 -42.14 0.67 23.34
N ALA A 192 -43.10 0.86 22.45
CA ALA A 192 -42.83 1.19 21.05
C ALA A 192 -42.06 2.51 20.91
N THR A 193 -42.43 3.53 21.68
CA THR A 193 -41.73 4.82 21.71
C THR A 193 -40.31 4.68 22.25
N PHE A 194 -40.13 3.91 23.32
CA PHE A 194 -38.81 3.60 23.88
C PHE A 194 -37.92 2.87 22.85
N LEU A 195 -38.42 1.79 22.26
CA LEU A 195 -37.67 1.01 21.27
C LEU A 195 -37.32 1.85 20.04
N ASN A 196 -38.23 2.71 19.58
CA ASN A 196 -37.95 3.60 18.45
C ASN A 196 -36.81 4.59 18.79
N ARG A 197 -36.86 5.25 19.96
CA ARG A 197 -35.79 6.16 20.42
C ARG A 197 -34.46 5.43 20.67
N TYR A 198 -34.52 4.17 21.13
CA TYR A 198 -33.34 3.37 21.40
C TYR A 198 -32.65 2.88 20.10
N ASN A 199 -33.45 2.47 19.10
CA ASN A 199 -32.97 1.87 17.85
C ASN A 199 -32.71 2.87 16.71
N SER A 200 -33.33 4.04 16.72
CA SER A 200 -33.15 5.07 15.67
C SER A 200 -31.75 5.73 15.69
N GLN A 201 -30.91 5.39 16.66
CA GLN A 201 -29.60 5.99 16.83
C GLN A 201 -28.53 5.29 15.99
N GLN A 202 -28.04 6.00 14.98
CA GLN A 202 -26.92 5.55 14.17
C GLN A 202 -25.59 5.85 14.87
N LEU A 203 -24.73 4.83 14.90
CA LEU A 203 -23.36 4.95 15.41
C LEU A 203 -22.50 5.64 14.35
N TYR A 204 -21.49 6.38 14.80
CA TYR A 204 -20.51 6.96 13.88
C TYR A 204 -19.61 5.86 13.32
N GLU A 205 -19.55 5.75 12.00
CA GLU A 205 -18.58 4.92 11.28
C GLU A 205 -17.34 5.75 10.96
N ARG A 206 -16.18 5.30 11.44
CA ARG A 206 -14.91 6.00 11.19
C ARG A 206 -14.51 5.81 9.73
N GLN A 207 -14.03 6.87 9.10
CA GLN A 207 -13.43 6.77 7.77
C GLN A 207 -12.11 6.01 7.85
N GLU A 208 -11.86 5.13 6.87
CA GLU A 208 -10.59 4.43 6.75
C GLU A 208 -9.52 5.42 6.25
N ILE A 209 -8.49 5.63 7.06
CA ILE A 209 -7.35 6.48 6.72
C ILE A 209 -6.21 5.55 6.31
N MET A 210 -5.84 5.59 5.03
CA MET A 210 -4.71 4.82 4.52
C MET A 210 -3.40 5.39 5.06
N ASP A 211 -2.53 4.49 5.52
CA ASP A 211 -1.20 4.86 5.96
C ASP A 211 -0.29 5.13 4.75
N PRO A 212 0.61 6.13 4.85
CA PRO A 212 1.58 6.37 3.79
C PRO A 212 2.51 5.15 3.65
N ILE A 213 3.00 4.92 2.45
CA ILE A 213 3.95 3.83 2.17
C ILE A 213 5.36 4.37 2.43
N SER A 214 6.16 3.62 3.21
CA SER A 214 7.55 3.99 3.45
C SER A 214 8.35 3.93 2.14
N PRO A 215 9.22 4.91 1.85
CA PRO A 215 10.07 4.88 0.67
C PRO A 215 11.07 3.72 0.76
N PHE A 216 11.38 3.13 -0.40
CA PHE A 216 12.35 2.04 -0.49
C PHE A 216 13.78 2.59 -0.52
N PRO A 217 14.73 1.93 0.18
CA PRO A 217 16.14 2.32 0.10
C PRO A 217 16.67 2.14 -1.32
N PRO A 218 17.53 3.05 -1.82
CA PRO A 218 18.03 2.98 -3.18
C PRO A 218 18.95 1.78 -3.37
N LEU A 219 18.87 1.15 -4.53
CA LEU A 219 19.77 0.08 -4.94
C LEU A 219 21.12 0.68 -5.40
N ALA A 220 22.22 -0.03 -5.15
CA ALA A 220 23.54 0.41 -5.57
C ALA A 220 23.65 0.46 -7.11
N THR A 221 24.23 1.54 -7.63
CA THR A 221 24.43 1.70 -9.07
C THR A 221 25.49 0.72 -9.56
N LEU A 222 25.11 -0.17 -10.49
CA LEU A 222 26.04 -1.13 -11.08
C LEU A 222 27.00 -0.40 -12.04
N VAL A 223 28.31 -0.45 -11.75
CA VAL A 223 29.35 0.04 -12.66
C VAL A 223 29.51 -0.99 -13.78
N ASN A 224 29.05 -0.66 -14.98
CA ASN A 224 29.28 -1.51 -16.16
C ASN A 224 30.77 -1.43 -16.56
N PRO A 225 31.50 -2.55 -16.68
CA PRO A 225 32.92 -2.52 -17.04
C PRO A 225 33.15 -1.91 -18.42
N ALA A 226 34.34 -1.32 -18.60
CA ALA A 226 34.77 -0.72 -19.85
C ALA A 226 34.66 -1.71 -21.03
N GLY A 227 34.32 -1.17 -22.21
CA GLY A 227 34.07 -1.94 -23.44
C GLY A 227 35.29 -2.73 -23.95
N PRO A 228 35.10 -3.60 -24.96
CA PRO A 228 36.12 -4.52 -25.43
C PRO A 228 37.38 -3.81 -25.95
N SER A 229 38.54 -4.42 -25.67
CA SER A 229 39.87 -3.92 -26.03
C SER A 229 40.08 -3.87 -27.56
N PHE A 230 40.63 -2.77 -28.07
CA PHE A 230 40.98 -2.54 -29.48
C PHE A 230 42.46 -2.81 -29.83
N THR A 231 43.32 -3.19 -28.88
CA THR A 231 44.72 -3.51 -29.22
C THR A 231 44.82 -4.84 -29.97
N GLY A 232 45.30 -4.78 -31.21
CA GLY A 232 45.69 -5.95 -31.98
C GLY A 232 46.90 -6.70 -31.40
N ALA A 233 47.17 -7.88 -31.95
CA ALA A 233 48.26 -8.76 -31.51
C ALA A 233 49.63 -8.06 -31.54
N ARG A 234 50.46 -8.33 -30.53
CA ARG A 234 51.84 -7.80 -30.41
C ARG A 234 52.63 -8.09 -31.69
N PRO A 235 53.34 -7.10 -32.28
CA PRO A 235 54.20 -7.36 -33.42
C PRO A 235 55.29 -8.35 -33.02
N SER A 236 55.25 -9.56 -33.59
CA SER A 236 56.20 -10.63 -33.27
C SER A 236 57.52 -10.40 -34.00
N ALA A 237 58.64 -10.52 -33.27
CA ALA A 237 59.99 -10.42 -33.84
C ALA A 237 60.26 -11.54 -34.86
N THR A 238 59.60 -12.70 -34.69
CA THR A 238 59.68 -13.85 -35.59
C THR A 238 59.06 -13.57 -36.95
N THR A 239 57.94 -12.85 -37.02
CA THR A 239 57.29 -12.52 -38.31
C THR A 239 58.11 -11.49 -39.10
N GLY A 240 58.73 -10.53 -38.41
CA GLY A 240 59.60 -9.55 -39.04
C GLY A 240 60.92 -10.14 -39.54
N PHE A 241 61.55 -11.03 -38.75
CA PHE A 241 62.74 -11.76 -39.17
C PHE A 241 62.45 -12.67 -40.37
N ILE A 242 61.37 -13.46 -40.34
CA ILE A 242 61.01 -14.37 -41.44
C ILE A 242 60.67 -13.60 -42.71
N SER A 243 59.91 -12.49 -42.63
CA SER A 243 59.59 -11.67 -43.81
C SER A 243 60.84 -11.00 -44.41
N SER A 244 61.75 -10.52 -43.56
CA SER A 244 63.02 -9.93 -44.02
C SER A 244 63.99 -10.98 -44.58
N ALA A 245 64.06 -12.17 -43.97
CA ALA A 245 64.91 -13.27 -44.41
C ALA A 245 64.43 -13.86 -45.74
N ILE A 246 63.11 -14.00 -45.93
CA ILE A 246 62.53 -14.46 -47.20
C ILE A 246 62.75 -13.43 -48.31
N ASN A 247 62.52 -12.14 -48.06
CA ASN A 247 62.81 -11.12 -49.08
C ASN A 247 64.30 -11.02 -49.40
N ALA A 248 65.18 -11.22 -48.41
CA ALA A 248 66.61 -11.17 -48.60
C ALA A 248 67.16 -12.42 -49.33
N THR A 249 66.62 -13.62 -49.09
CA THR A 249 66.97 -14.81 -49.90
C THR A 249 66.42 -14.74 -51.31
N THR A 250 65.22 -14.20 -51.51
CA THR A 250 64.64 -14.04 -52.86
C THR A 250 65.40 -12.99 -53.68
N ALA A 251 65.81 -11.88 -53.05
CA ALA A 251 66.68 -10.89 -53.67
C ALA A 251 68.07 -11.48 -53.97
N GLY A 252 68.68 -12.21 -53.02
CA GLY A 252 69.98 -12.86 -53.19
C GLY A 252 70.00 -13.92 -54.30
N LEU A 253 68.93 -14.71 -54.44
CA LEU A 253 68.79 -15.68 -55.53
C LEU A 253 68.68 -15.01 -56.90
N ASN A 254 67.95 -13.90 -57.00
CA ASN A 254 67.86 -13.12 -58.24
C ASN A 254 69.19 -12.44 -58.59
N THR A 255 69.94 -11.93 -57.61
CA THR A 255 71.29 -11.36 -57.85
C THR A 255 72.30 -12.44 -58.24
N TYR A 256 72.20 -13.64 -57.66
CA TYR A 256 73.07 -14.77 -58.00
C TYR A 256 72.78 -15.32 -59.41
N GLY A 257 71.50 -15.39 -59.81
CA GLY A 257 71.09 -15.73 -61.17
C GLY A 257 71.61 -14.72 -62.20
N ALA A 258 71.54 -13.43 -61.89
CA ALA A 258 72.11 -12.38 -62.72
C ALA A 258 73.65 -12.46 -62.79
N ALA A 259 74.36 -12.70 -61.69
CA ALA A 259 75.83 -12.81 -61.70
C ALA A 259 76.36 -14.04 -62.47
N LYS A 260 75.60 -15.15 -62.48
CA LYS A 260 75.95 -16.35 -63.26
C LYS A 260 75.82 -16.11 -64.78
N ALA A 261 74.88 -15.27 -65.21
CA ALA A 261 74.73 -14.88 -66.61
C ALA A 261 75.92 -14.05 -67.12
N TRP A 262 76.67 -13.39 -66.23
CA TRP A 262 77.83 -12.56 -66.58
C TRP A 262 79.19 -13.28 -66.43
N THR A 263 79.22 -14.50 -65.91
CA THR A 263 80.45 -15.29 -65.72
C THR A 263 80.60 -16.45 -66.72
N TYR A 264 79.61 -16.68 -67.58
CA TYR A 264 79.69 -17.62 -68.70
C TYR A 264 79.99 -16.88 -70.03
N SER A 265 81.17 -16.26 -70.11
CA SER A 265 81.75 -15.78 -71.37
C SER A 265 83.07 -16.52 -71.63
N GLY A 266 82.99 -17.65 -72.32
CA GLY A 266 84.14 -18.43 -72.80
C GLY A 266 83.96 -18.76 -74.29
N ASN A 267 84.72 -18.05 -75.13
CA ASN A 267 84.79 -18.12 -76.59
C ASN A 267 85.10 -19.50 -77.20
N LYS A 268 84.57 -19.73 -78.42
CA LYS A 268 85.21 -20.19 -79.69
C LYS A 268 84.19 -20.98 -80.52
N GLY A 269 84.03 -20.86 -81.83
CA GLY A 269 84.66 -20.16 -82.96
C GLY A 269 83.81 -20.54 -84.20
N SER A 270 83.49 -19.63 -85.12
CA SER A 270 84.13 -19.50 -86.45
C SER A 270 84.64 -20.82 -87.04
N ASP A 271 83.97 -21.35 -88.05
CA ASP A 271 84.45 -21.44 -89.45
C ASP A 271 83.40 -22.19 -90.30
N ASP A 272 83.31 -21.75 -91.57
CA ASP A 272 82.58 -22.27 -92.75
C ASP A 272 81.71 -23.55 -92.66
#